data_AF-A0A4R6L3J9-F1
#
_entry.id   AF-A0A4R6L3J9-F1
#
_cell.length_a   1.000
_cell.length_b   1.000
_cell.length_c   1.000
_cell.angle_alpha   90.00
_cell.angle_beta   90.00
_cell.angle_gamma   90.00
#
_symmetry.space_group_name_H-M   'P 1'
#
loop_
_entity.id
_entity.type
_entity.pdbx_description
1 polymer ?
#
loop_
_entity_poly.entity_id
_entity_poly.type
_entity_poly.pdbx_seq_one_letter_code
_entity_poly.pdbx_strand_id
1 'polypeptide(L)'
;MPGLAVSVSYSQGLVAVAAAYGGLVGVDLEEVRARDFEGLAGRWFGVRELEWMSRQEDELVAFLQLWTGKEAVGKALGVGLGEAGLRREMPLDGGAVESVPGLVVTHLGWPDAVLAVAAPAGKVVVSRRSPTLDPPCARG
;
A
#
# COMPACT_ATOMS: atom_id res chain seq x y z
N MET A 1 -9.37 25.13 -8.70
CA MET A 1 -9.91 23.81 -8.29
C MET A 1 -8.74 22.91 -7.98
N PRO A 2 -8.75 22.13 -6.89
CA PRO A 2 -7.76 21.08 -6.74
C PRO A 2 -7.90 20.10 -7.91
N GLY A 3 -6.78 19.80 -8.57
CA GLY A 3 -6.74 18.92 -9.74
C GLY A 3 -6.95 17.44 -9.40
N LEU A 4 -6.83 16.60 -10.41
CA LEU A 4 -6.75 15.14 -10.25
C LEU A 4 -5.39 14.78 -9.65
N ALA A 5 -5.39 14.13 -8.48
CA ALA A 5 -4.21 13.48 -7.94
C ALA A 5 -4.18 12.02 -8.39
N VAL A 6 -2.99 11.52 -8.73
CA VAL A 6 -2.78 10.14 -9.16
C VAL A 6 -1.58 9.58 -8.40
N SER A 7 -1.74 8.39 -7.86
CA SER A 7 -0.67 7.59 -7.27
C SER A 7 -0.55 6.27 -8.02
N VAL A 8 0.68 5.84 -8.24
CA VAL A 8 1.01 4.61 -8.98
C VAL A 8 1.94 3.78 -8.10
N SER A 9 1.71 2.47 -8.07
CA SER A 9 2.67 1.50 -7.57
C SER A 9 2.82 0.34 -8.54
N TYR A 10 3.99 -0.25 -8.56
CA TYR A 10 4.34 -1.34 -9.45
C TYR A 10 5.20 -2.34 -8.69
N SER A 11 4.84 -3.62 -8.81
CA SER A 11 5.61 -4.74 -8.29
C SER A 11 5.53 -5.85 -9.34
N GLN A 12 6.67 -6.26 -9.87
CA GLN A 12 6.86 -7.20 -11.00
C GLN A 12 5.79 -7.14 -12.09
N GLY A 13 4.77 -8.02 -12.06
CA GLY A 13 3.78 -8.14 -13.14
C GLY A 13 2.57 -7.23 -12.98
N LEU A 14 2.50 -6.49 -11.87
CA LEU A 14 1.30 -5.80 -11.43
C LEU A 14 1.52 -4.29 -11.36
N VAL A 15 0.51 -3.55 -11.80
CA VAL A 15 0.43 -2.09 -11.65
C VAL A 15 -0.84 -1.76 -10.89
N ALA A 16 -0.70 -0.97 -9.83
CA ALA A 16 -1.81 -0.35 -9.12
C ALA A 16 -1.84 1.15 -9.41
N VAL A 17 -3.02 1.69 -9.68
CA VAL A 17 -3.26 3.13 -9.86
C VAL A 17 -4.43 3.54 -8.99
N ALA A 18 -4.22 4.59 -8.19
CA ALA A 18 -5.28 5.25 -7.44
C ALA A 18 -5.37 6.71 -7.88
N ALA A 19 -6.59 7.22 -8.03
CA ALA A 19 -6.83 8.58 -8.45
C ALA A 19 -7.96 9.21 -7.62
N ALA A 20 -7.81 10.48 -7.26
CA ALA A 20 -8.80 11.23 -6.49
C ALA A 20 -8.81 12.70 -6.87
N TYR A 21 -9.99 13.31 -6.85
CA TYR A 21 -10.12 14.76 -6.84
C TYR A 21 -9.84 15.26 -5.42
N GLY A 22 -9.05 16.33 -5.26
CA GLY A 22 -8.80 16.93 -3.93
C GLY A 22 -7.45 16.62 -3.29
N GLY A 23 -6.55 15.89 -3.95
CA GLY A 23 -5.10 15.95 -3.65
C GLY A 23 -4.52 14.88 -2.72
N LEU A 24 -5.31 14.11 -1.98
CA LEU A 24 -4.81 13.11 -1.03
C LEU A 24 -5.14 11.71 -1.52
N VAL A 25 -4.22 11.09 -2.25
CA VAL A 25 -4.35 9.68 -2.64
C VAL A 25 -2.98 9.03 -2.78
N GLY A 26 -2.83 7.86 -2.20
CA GLY A 26 -1.62 7.05 -2.29
C GLY A 26 -1.98 5.59 -2.47
N VAL A 27 -1.22 4.88 -3.30
CA VAL A 27 -1.35 3.43 -3.46
C VAL A 27 -0.01 2.77 -3.36
N ASP A 28 0.04 1.63 -2.68
CA ASP A 28 1.20 0.76 -2.71
C ASP A 28 0.84 -0.71 -2.82
N LEU A 29 1.68 -1.45 -3.55
CA LEU A 29 1.45 -2.82 -3.96
C LEU A 29 2.75 -3.62 -3.86
N GLU A 30 2.70 -4.75 -3.16
CA GLU A 30 3.83 -5.66 -3.04
C GLU A 30 3.40 -7.11 -3.25
N GLU A 31 4.12 -7.84 -4.09
CA GLU A 31 3.90 -9.27 -4.27
C GLU A 31 4.34 -10.08 -3.03
N VAL A 32 3.53 -11.07 -2.66
CA VAL A 32 3.82 -12.04 -1.61
C VAL A 32 4.82 -13.04 -2.15
N ARG A 33 6.09 -12.80 -1.85
CA ARG A 33 7.21 -13.68 -2.21
C ARG A 33 8.25 -13.70 -1.11
N ALA A 34 8.91 -14.84 -0.94
CA ALA A 34 10.00 -15.00 0.02
C ALA A 34 11.03 -13.87 -0.13
N ARG A 35 11.30 -13.19 0.98
CA ARG A 35 12.25 -12.09 1.12
C ARG A 35 12.68 -12.01 2.58
N ASP A 36 13.89 -11.52 2.84
CA ASP A 36 14.30 -11.15 4.19
C ASP A 36 13.64 -9.81 4.54
N PHE A 37 12.66 -9.86 5.46
CA PHE A 37 11.90 -8.69 5.89
C PHE A 37 12.16 -8.32 7.36
N GLU A 38 12.77 -9.20 8.14
CA GLU A 38 12.96 -9.01 9.59
C GLU A 38 13.82 -7.78 9.89
N GLY A 39 14.89 -7.58 9.12
CA GLY A 39 15.76 -6.41 9.26
C GLY A 39 15.05 -5.09 8.95
N LEU A 40 14.14 -5.09 7.97
CA LEU A 40 13.32 -3.91 7.65
C LEU A 40 12.24 -3.68 8.71
N ALA A 41 11.57 -4.74 9.15
CA ALA A 41 10.58 -4.68 10.22
C ALA A 41 11.21 -4.12 11.50
N GLY A 42 12.34 -4.67 11.94
CA GLY A 42 13.06 -4.20 13.13
C GLY A 42 13.59 -2.77 13.01
N ARG A 43 13.92 -2.31 11.80
CA ARG A 43 14.36 -0.93 11.58
C ARG A 43 13.22 0.08 11.63
N TRP A 44 12.05 -0.25 11.09
CA TRP A 44 11.00 0.73 10.77
C TRP A 44 9.71 0.57 11.59
N PHE A 45 9.42 -0.62 12.11
CA PHE A 45 8.16 -0.88 12.81
C PHE A 45 8.30 -0.61 14.31
N GLY A 46 7.23 -0.09 14.90
CA GLY A 46 7.11 0.11 16.34
C GLY A 46 6.84 -1.19 17.10
N VAL A 47 6.96 -1.16 18.42
CA VAL A 47 6.75 -2.35 19.28
C VAL A 47 5.36 -2.97 19.05
N ARG A 48 4.31 -2.14 18.96
CA ARG A 48 2.93 -2.62 18.72
C ARG A 48 2.76 -3.29 17.37
N GLU A 49 3.42 -2.76 16.34
CA GLU A 49 3.40 -3.31 14.98
C GLU A 49 4.13 -4.65 14.93
N LEU A 50 5.30 -4.75 15.56
CA LEU A 50 6.07 -6.00 15.66
C LEU A 50 5.34 -7.08 16.46
N GLU A 51 4.74 -6.72 17.59
CA GLU A 51 3.92 -7.65 18.40
C GLU A 51 2.67 -8.12 17.66
N TRP A 52 2.06 -7.26 16.87
CA TRP A 52 0.91 -7.64 16.05
C TRP A 52 1.35 -8.57 14.91
N MET A 53 2.46 -8.23 14.23
CA MET A 53 3.02 -9.01 13.14
C MET A 53 3.33 -10.45 13.57
N SER A 54 3.99 -10.64 14.71
CA SER A 54 4.36 -11.97 15.24
C SER A 54 3.18 -12.82 15.73
N ARG A 55 1.98 -12.24 15.82
CA ARG A 55 0.74 -12.96 16.15
C ARG A 55 -0.05 -13.39 14.92
N GLN A 56 0.36 -12.99 13.72
CA GLN A 56 -0.33 -13.37 12.48
C GLN A 56 0.09 -14.76 12.03
N GLU A 57 -0.80 -15.43 11.29
CA GLU A 57 -0.51 -16.75 10.71
C GLU A 57 0.61 -16.68 9.65
N ASP A 58 0.68 -15.55 8.94
CA ASP A 58 1.70 -15.26 7.94
C ASP A 58 2.36 -13.91 8.24
N GLU A 59 3.56 -13.95 8.85
CA GLU A 59 4.32 -12.76 9.21
C GLU A 59 4.76 -11.95 8.00
N LEU A 60 5.00 -12.58 6.84
CA LEU A 60 5.36 -11.87 5.61
C LEU A 60 4.18 -11.04 5.11
N VAL A 61 2.97 -11.61 5.08
CA VAL A 61 1.76 -10.87 4.69
C VAL A 61 1.50 -9.73 5.67
N ALA A 62 1.66 -9.98 6.97
CA ALA A 62 1.53 -8.96 8.00
C ALA A 62 2.55 -7.82 7.84
N PHE A 63 3.80 -8.17 7.56
CA PHE A 63 4.85 -7.20 7.22
C PHE A 63 4.46 -6.36 6.00
N LEU A 64 3.99 -7.01 4.93
CA LEU A 64 3.59 -6.33 3.69
C LEU A 64 2.37 -5.42 3.90
N GLN A 65 1.43 -5.78 4.78
CA GLN A 65 0.29 -4.90 5.14
C GLN A 65 0.79 -3.61 5.78
N LEU A 66 1.67 -3.71 6.79
CA LEU A 66 2.25 -2.53 7.44
C LEU A 66 3.13 -1.72 6.48
N TRP A 67 3.95 -2.39 5.67
CA TRP A 67 4.84 -1.77 4.69
C TRP A 67 4.05 -0.98 3.65
N THR A 68 3.13 -1.63 2.96
CA THR A 68 2.30 -1.01 1.91
C THR A 68 1.43 0.11 2.50
N GLY A 69 0.93 -0.03 3.73
CA GLY A 69 0.23 1.03 4.45
C GLY A 69 1.09 2.29 4.63
N LYS A 70 2.32 2.14 5.14
CA LYS A 70 3.28 3.24 5.35
C LYS A 70 3.63 3.93 4.02
N GLU A 71 3.90 3.14 2.99
CA GLU A 71 4.19 3.61 1.63
C GLU A 71 3.01 4.38 1.02
N ALA A 72 1.79 3.83 1.10
CA ALA A 72 0.58 4.45 0.60
C ALA A 72 0.32 5.80 1.30
N VAL A 73 0.49 5.89 2.62
CA VAL A 73 0.37 7.16 3.35
C VAL A 73 1.46 8.15 2.94
N GLY A 74 2.71 7.70 2.79
CA GLY A 74 3.81 8.54 2.30
C GLY A 74 3.55 9.14 0.93
N LYS A 75 2.98 8.33 0.02
CA LYS A 75 2.54 8.75 -1.32
C LYS A 75 1.38 9.74 -1.26
N ALA A 76 0.36 9.48 -0.42
CA ALA A 76 -0.81 10.36 -0.28
C ALA A 76 -0.45 11.76 0.23
N LEU A 77 0.59 11.85 1.07
CA LEU A 77 1.07 13.11 1.64
C LEU A 77 2.11 13.83 0.77
N GLY A 78 2.61 13.19 -0.29
CA GLY A 78 3.66 13.75 -1.15
C GLY A 78 5.03 13.91 -0.46
N VAL A 79 5.24 13.26 0.70
CA VAL A 79 6.48 13.37 1.49
C VAL A 79 7.48 12.25 1.22
N GLY A 80 7.09 11.23 0.45
CA GLY A 80 7.92 10.05 0.19
C GLY A 80 8.21 9.22 1.45
N LEU A 81 9.26 8.41 1.40
CA LEU A 81 9.66 7.46 2.44
C LEU A 81 10.77 7.98 3.37
N GLY A 82 10.81 9.30 3.65
CA GLY A 82 11.76 9.82 4.64
C GLY A 82 11.63 9.10 5.99
N GLU A 83 12.69 9.08 6.81
CA GLU A 83 12.73 8.25 8.03
C GLU A 83 11.50 8.41 8.95
N ALA A 84 10.97 9.64 9.07
CA ALA A 84 9.78 9.93 9.86
C ALA A 84 8.50 9.29 9.28
N GLY A 85 8.42 9.14 7.95
CA GLY A 85 7.28 8.53 7.26
C GLY A 85 7.19 7.03 7.50
N LEU A 86 8.31 6.31 7.44
CA LEU A 86 8.37 4.86 7.68
C LEU A 86 8.19 4.50 9.16
N ARG A 87 8.57 5.39 10.08
CA ARG A 87 8.36 5.20 11.53
C ARG A 87 6.95 5.51 12.02
N ARG A 88 6.08 6.02 11.15
CA ARG A 88 4.69 6.33 11.49
C ARG A 88 3.93 5.05 11.85
N GLU A 89 3.27 5.03 13.00
CA GLU A 89 2.39 3.90 13.37
C GLU A 89 1.21 3.79 12.39
N MET A 90 1.00 2.57 11.91
CA MET A 90 -0.14 2.21 11.07
C MET A 90 -1.27 1.55 11.82
N PRO A 91 -2.52 1.75 11.36
CA PRO A 91 -3.63 0.94 11.84
C PRO A 91 -3.40 -0.50 11.39
N LEU A 92 -3.34 -1.41 12.35
CA LEU A 92 -2.76 -2.75 12.18
C LEU A 92 -3.48 -3.64 11.15
N ASP A 93 -4.77 -3.39 10.89
CA ASP A 93 -5.56 -4.09 9.86
C ASP A 93 -6.27 -3.07 8.93
N GLY A 94 -5.61 -1.94 8.70
CA GLY A 94 -6.22 -0.79 8.04
C GLY A 94 -7.16 0.01 8.97
N GLY A 95 -7.66 1.12 8.45
CA GLY A 95 -8.48 2.08 9.19
C GLY A 95 -7.88 3.49 9.20
N ALA A 96 -8.33 4.31 10.15
CA ALA A 96 -7.90 5.69 10.27
C ALA A 96 -6.42 5.79 10.68
N VAL A 97 -5.67 6.67 10.04
CA VAL A 97 -4.28 6.96 10.40
C VAL A 97 -4.27 8.04 11.48
N GLU A 98 -3.97 7.68 12.73
CA GLU A 98 -4.05 8.61 13.87
C GLU A 98 -3.19 9.88 13.67
N SER A 99 -2.00 9.72 13.08
CA SER A 99 -1.08 10.82 12.78
C SER A 99 -1.51 11.71 11.60
N VAL A 100 -2.55 11.34 10.85
CA VAL A 100 -3.06 12.09 9.68
C VAL A 100 -4.59 12.12 9.72
N PRO A 101 -5.19 13.08 10.45
CA PRO A 101 -6.63 13.20 10.56
C PRO A 101 -7.32 13.21 9.19
N GLY A 102 -8.35 12.37 9.06
CA GLY A 102 -9.15 12.24 7.83
C GLY A 102 -8.61 11.25 6.79
N LEU A 103 -7.37 10.75 6.94
CA LEU A 103 -6.80 9.75 6.04
C LEU A 103 -7.09 8.34 6.55
N VAL A 104 -7.50 7.45 5.65
CA VAL A 104 -7.81 6.04 5.92
C VAL A 104 -6.94 5.17 5.03
N VAL A 105 -6.32 4.14 5.60
CA VAL A 105 -5.66 3.06 4.88
C VAL A 105 -6.66 1.92 4.70
N THR A 106 -6.84 1.46 3.47
CA THR A 106 -7.66 0.29 3.14
C THR A 106 -6.79 -0.76 2.46
N HIS A 107 -6.75 -1.97 3.02
CA HIS A 107 -6.13 -3.11 2.37
C HIS A 107 -7.11 -3.77 1.40
N LEU A 108 -6.61 -4.10 0.21
CA LEU A 108 -7.38 -4.70 -0.87
C LEU A 108 -6.77 -6.05 -1.20
N GLY A 109 -7.58 -7.11 -1.15
CA GLY A 109 -7.11 -8.45 -1.48
C GLY A 109 -6.77 -8.59 -2.98
N TRP A 110 -5.59 -9.14 -3.28
CA TRP A 110 -5.16 -9.54 -4.61
C TRP A 110 -4.46 -10.92 -4.53
N PRO A 111 -4.64 -11.83 -5.51
CA PRO A 111 -3.90 -13.09 -5.51
C PRO A 111 -2.40 -12.84 -5.47
N ASP A 112 -1.72 -13.41 -4.48
CA ASP A 112 -0.27 -13.32 -4.31
C ASP A 112 0.29 -11.89 -4.18
N ALA A 113 -0.53 -10.90 -3.76
CA ALA A 113 -0.06 -9.55 -3.49
C ALA A 113 -0.86 -8.84 -2.40
N VAL A 114 -0.19 -7.94 -1.69
CA VAL A 114 -0.79 -7.03 -0.71
C VAL A 114 -0.86 -5.64 -1.31
N LEU A 115 -2.06 -5.05 -1.31
CA LEU A 115 -2.34 -3.73 -1.85
C LEU A 115 -2.93 -2.85 -0.75
N ALA A 116 -2.39 -1.64 -0.57
CA ALA A 116 -2.92 -0.63 0.32
C ALA A 116 -3.25 0.65 -0.44
N VAL A 117 -4.38 1.26 -0.11
CA VAL A 117 -4.77 2.60 -0.58
C VAL A 117 -4.93 3.52 0.62
N ALA A 118 -4.24 4.65 0.59
CA ALA A 118 -4.41 5.73 1.56
C ALA A 118 -5.17 6.88 0.89
N ALA A 119 -6.37 7.20 1.39
CA ALA A 119 -7.22 8.26 0.86
C ALA A 119 -8.12 8.84 1.96
N PRO A 120 -8.69 10.04 1.78
CA PRO A 120 -9.71 10.57 2.67
C PRO A 120 -10.86 9.58 2.87
N ALA A 121 -11.42 9.56 4.09
CA ALA A 121 -12.58 8.73 4.39
C ALA A 121 -13.71 8.97 3.36
N GLY A 122 -14.15 7.90 2.69
CA GLY A 122 -15.09 7.97 1.59
C GLY A 122 -15.29 6.64 0.90
N LYS A 123 -16.08 6.63 -0.17
CA LYS A 123 -16.34 5.42 -0.95
C LYS A 123 -15.14 5.12 -1.87
N VAL A 124 -14.42 4.05 -1.58
CA VAL A 124 -13.38 3.49 -2.46
C VAL A 124 -14.05 2.55 -3.46
N VAL A 125 -13.82 2.75 -4.76
CA VAL A 125 -14.24 1.82 -5.81
C VAL A 125 -13.00 1.15 -6.38
N VAL A 126 -12.97 -0.17 -6.34
CA VAL A 126 -11.85 -0.98 -6.84
C VAL A 126 -12.28 -1.68 -8.12
N SER A 127 -11.61 -1.36 -9.23
CA SER A 127 -11.80 -2.07 -10.50
C SER A 127 -10.56 -2.88 -10.82
N ARG A 128 -10.75 -4.12 -11.30
CA ARG A 128 -9.66 -5.00 -11.72
C ARG A 128 -9.66 -5.12 -13.24
N ARG A 129 -8.47 -5.12 -13.83
CA ARG A 129 -8.26 -5.54 -15.22
C ARG A 129 -7.06 -6.47 -15.24
N SER A 130 -7.26 -7.69 -15.74
CA SER A 130 -6.14 -8.53 -16.14
C SER A 130 -5.63 -7.99 -17.47
N PRO A 131 -4.32 -7.86 -17.70
CA PRO A 131 -3.83 -7.74 -19.06
C PRO A 131 -4.19 -9.05 -19.75
N THR A 132 -5.25 -9.06 -20.55
CA THR A 132 -5.22 -9.90 -21.74
C THR A 132 -4.00 -9.41 -22.51
N LEU A 133 -2.89 -10.15 -22.40
CA LEU A 133 -1.91 -10.12 -23.46
C LEU A 133 -2.71 -10.51 -24.71
N ASP A 134 -3.04 -9.53 -25.55
CA ASP A 134 -3.38 -9.86 -26.93
C ASP A 134 -2.24 -10.77 -27.42
N PRO A 135 -2.54 -11.92 -28.05
CA PRO A 135 -1.49 -12.80 -28.56
C PRO A 135 -0.54 -11.96 -29.41
N PRO A 136 0.78 -12.23 -29.37
CA PRO A 136 1.73 -11.46 -30.14
C PRO A 136 1.22 -11.41 -31.58
N CYS A 137 0.94 -10.20 -32.05
CA CYS A 137 0.55 -9.95 -33.43
C CYS A 137 1.61 -10.64 -34.29
N ALA A 138 1.26 -11.79 -34.87
CA ALA A 138 2.13 -12.50 -35.77
C ALA A 138 2.46 -11.53 -36.91
N ARG A 139 3.69 -11.02 -36.91
CA ARG A 139 4.27 -10.34 -38.06
C ARG A 139 5.31 -11.29 -38.61
N GLY A 140 4.96 -11.87 -39.77
CA GLY A 140 5.91 -12.51 -40.67
C GLY A 140 6.68 -11.49 -41.49
#